data_AF-A0A453HY32-F1
#
_entry.id   AF-A0A453HY32-F1
#
_cell.length_a   1.000
_cell.length_b   1.000
_cell.length_c   1.000
_cell.angle_alpha   90.00
_cell.angle_beta   90.00
_cell.angle_gamma   90.00
#
_symmetry.space_group_name_H-M   'P 1'
#
loop_
_entity.id
_entity.type
_entity.pdbx_description
1 polymer ?
#
loop_
_entity_poly.entity_id
_entity_poly.type
_entity_poly.pdbx_seq_one_letter_code
_entity_poly.pdbx_strand_id
1 'polypeptide(L)'
;MGIATTLLGAAVGFHRLWTEPIILSSSESWTHFMVTKHPGAVLFMFMDIFLLTGALILTVAQAVMIARNLTTNEAANQSRYTYLRGPDGRFRNPYNQGWQKNCAYFLVNGYNNDEEAAWPTLQQTVE
;
A
#
# COMPACT_ATOMS: atom_id res chain seq x y z
N MET A 1 -4.19 -10.40 -2.99
CA MET A 1 -3.51 -11.61 -3.50
C MET A 1 -2.09 -11.32 -3.99
N GLY A 2 -1.83 -10.25 -4.76
CA GLY A 2 -0.48 -9.95 -5.31
C GLY A 2 0.68 -9.84 -4.31
N ILE A 3 0.49 -9.16 -3.18
CA ILE A 3 1.57 -8.99 -2.17
C ILE A 3 1.92 -10.30 -1.48
N ALA A 4 0.91 -11.11 -1.16
CA ALA A 4 1.13 -12.40 -0.54
C ALA A 4 1.91 -13.32 -1.49
N THR A 5 1.59 -13.29 -2.79
CA THR A 5 2.31 -14.08 -3.80
C THR A 5 3.74 -13.60 -4.02
N THR A 6 4.00 -12.28 -4.08
CA THR A 6 5.37 -11.75 -4.21
C THR A 6 6.19 -12.02 -2.94
N LEU A 7 5.62 -11.82 -1.75
CA LEU A 7 6.29 -12.13 -0.48
C LEU A 7 6.65 -13.62 -0.36
N LEU A 8 5.72 -14.52 -0.70
CA LEU A 8 5.98 -15.96 -0.69
C LEU A 8 7.03 -16.33 -1.74
N GLY A 9 6.97 -15.74 -2.93
CA GLY A 9 7.97 -15.90 -3.99
C GLY A 9 9.36 -15.46 -3.55
N ALA A 10 9.50 -14.25 -2.99
CA ALA A 10 10.73 -13.74 -2.40
C ALA A 10 11.29 -14.67 -1.32
N ALA A 11 10.45 -15.06 -0.36
CA ALA A 11 10.87 -15.87 0.78
C ALA A 11 11.35 -17.27 0.34
N VAL A 12 10.59 -17.93 -0.54
CA VAL A 12 10.96 -19.25 -1.06
C VAL A 12 12.19 -19.16 -1.98
N GLY A 13 12.27 -18.13 -2.83
CA GLY A 13 13.41 -17.88 -3.70
C GLY A 13 14.68 -17.64 -2.89
N PHE A 14 14.64 -16.75 -1.90
CA PHE A 14 15.75 -16.47 -1.01
C PHE A 14 16.18 -17.72 -0.23
N HIS A 15 15.23 -18.45 0.36
CA HIS A 15 15.53 -19.69 1.09
C HIS A 15 16.27 -20.69 0.19
N ARG A 16 15.76 -20.94 -1.03
CA ARG A 16 16.38 -21.87 -1.98
C ARG A 16 17.81 -21.46 -2.33
N LEU A 17 18.01 -20.18 -2.64
CA LEU A 17 19.32 -19.60 -2.98
C LEU A 17 20.32 -19.64 -1.81
N TRP A 18 19.81 -19.55 -0.58
CA TRP A 18 20.63 -19.60 0.64
C TRP A 18 21.02 -21.03 1.06
N THR A 19 20.11 -21.99 0.87
CA THR A 19 20.32 -23.41 1.26
C THR A 19 20.95 -24.27 0.18
N GLU A 20 21.22 -23.72 -1.00
CA GLU A 20 21.82 -24.48 -2.09
C GLU A 20 23.21 -25.00 -1.65
N PRO A 21 23.52 -26.30 -1.83
CA PRO A 21 24.81 -26.85 -1.45
C PRO A 21 25.89 -26.29 -2.38
N ILE A 22 26.52 -25.20 -1.93
CA ILE A 22 27.56 -24.52 -2.68
C ILE A 22 28.87 -25.30 -2.54
N ILE A 23 29.26 -26.01 -3.60
CA ILE A 23 30.65 -26.50 -3.75
C ILE A 23 31.44 -25.36 -4.41
N LEU A 24 31.79 -24.35 -3.60
CA LEU A 24 32.58 -23.21 -4.07
C LEU A 24 34.04 -23.66 -4.23
N SER A 25 34.63 -23.44 -5.41
CA SER A 25 36.08 -23.42 -5.56
C SER A 25 36.65 -22.30 -4.67
N SER A 26 37.82 -22.49 -4.06
CA SER A 26 38.42 -21.57 -3.07
C SER A 26 38.63 -20.13 -3.57
N SER A 27 38.48 -19.88 -4.87
CA SER A 27 38.66 -18.59 -5.51
C SER A 27 37.38 -17.96 -6.08
N GLU A 28 36.23 -18.65 -6.09
CA GLU A 28 35.02 -18.13 -6.73
C GLU A 28 34.10 -17.44 -5.71
N SER A 29 33.58 -16.24 -6.04
CA SER A 29 32.64 -15.53 -5.16
C SER A 29 31.23 -16.12 -5.30
N TRP A 30 30.50 -16.22 -4.19
CA TRP A 30 29.10 -16.66 -4.18
C TRP A 30 28.23 -15.84 -5.15
N THR A 31 28.42 -14.51 -5.21
CA THR A 31 27.65 -13.66 -6.13
C THR A 31 27.90 -14.01 -7.60
N HIS A 32 29.15 -14.32 -7.95
CA HIS A 32 29.52 -14.74 -9.30
C HIS A 32 28.91 -16.10 -9.66
N PHE A 33 28.97 -17.06 -8.74
CA PHE A 33 28.35 -18.37 -8.91
C PHE A 33 26.83 -18.23 -9.14
N MET A 34 26.16 -17.39 -8.36
CA MET A 34 24.71 -17.17 -8.45
C MET A 34 24.29 -16.53 -9.77
N VAL A 35 25.03 -15.51 -10.24
CA VAL A 35 24.73 -14.83 -11.50
C VAL A 35 25.01 -15.73 -12.70
N THR A 36 26.04 -16.59 -12.63
CA THR A 36 26.42 -17.46 -13.75
C THR A 36 25.64 -18.76 -13.82
N LYS A 37 25.34 -19.39 -12.68
CA LYS A 37 24.63 -20.68 -12.61
C LYS A 37 23.13 -20.54 -12.46
N HIS A 38 22.65 -19.46 -11.84
CA HIS A 38 21.23 -19.23 -11.59
C HIS A 38 20.75 -17.83 -12.03
N PRO A 39 21.07 -17.37 -13.27
CA PRO A 39 20.72 -16.03 -13.72
C PRO A 39 19.20 -15.76 -13.68
N GLY A 40 18.38 -16.77 -13.93
CA GLY A 40 16.91 -16.65 -13.87
C GLY A 40 16.39 -16.38 -12.45
N ALA A 41 16.99 -17.00 -11.42
CA ALA A 41 16.61 -16.77 -10.04
C ALA A 41 17.04 -15.38 -9.55
N VAL A 42 18.22 -14.91 -9.98
CA VAL A 42 18.68 -13.56 -9.71
C VAL A 42 17.77 -12.52 -10.39
N LEU A 43 17.41 -12.74 -11.66
CA LEU A 43 16.49 -11.85 -12.39
C LEU A 43 15.09 -11.85 -11.75
N PHE A 44 14.59 -13.01 -11.34
CA PHE A 44 13.32 -13.12 -10.63
C PHE A 44 13.34 -12.30 -9.34
N MET A 45 14.36 -12.47 -8.50
CA MET A 45 14.49 -11.74 -7.23
C MET A 45 14.60 -10.23 -7.47
N PHE A 46 15.34 -9.81 -8.50
CA PHE A 46 15.43 -8.41 -8.87
C PHE A 46 14.07 -7.82 -9.24
N MET A 47 13.32 -8.46 -10.14
CA MET A 47 11.99 -7.99 -10.55
C MET A 47 10.98 -8.01 -9.39
N ASP A 48 11.04 -9.03 -8.55
CA ASP A 48 10.14 -9.20 -7.40
C ASP A 48 10.33 -8.09 -6.35
N ILE A 49 11.56 -7.57 -6.17
CA ILE A 49 11.81 -6.40 -5.30
C ILE A 49 11.06 -5.16 -5.80
N PHE A 50 11.07 -4.88 -7.12
CA PHE A 50 10.33 -3.74 -7.66
C PHE A 50 8.83 -3.90 -7.49
N LEU A 51 8.32 -5.10 -7.79
CA LEU A 51 6.89 -5.42 -7.63
C LEU A 51 6.46 -5.29 -6.17
N LEU A 52 7.24 -5.83 -5.24
CA LEU A 52 6.96 -5.77 -3.81
C LEU A 52 6.98 -4.32 -3.31
N THR A 53 7.95 -3.51 -3.75
CA THR A 53 8.05 -2.10 -3.39
C THR A 53 6.82 -1.32 -3.85
N GLY A 54 6.41 -1.46 -5.12
CA GLY A 54 5.22 -0.80 -5.65
C GLY A 54 3.95 -1.24 -4.94
N ALA A 55 3.80 -2.54 -4.73
CA ALA A 55 2.63 -3.10 -4.04
C ALA A 55 2.55 -2.65 -2.57
N LEU A 56 3.69 -2.53 -1.88
CA LEU A 56 3.76 -2.02 -0.52
C LEU A 56 3.34 -0.55 -0.46
N ILE A 57 3.86 0.31 -1.36
CA ILE A 57 3.49 1.73 -1.42
C ILE A 57 1.98 1.88 -1.61
N LEU A 58 1.41 1.17 -2.58
CA LEU A 58 -0.03 1.20 -2.83
C LEU A 58 -0.82 0.72 -1.61
N THR A 59 -0.36 -0.32 -0.93
CA THR A 59 -1.05 -0.86 0.26
C THR A 59 -1.02 0.10 1.42
N VAL A 60 0.11 0.76 1.67
CA VAL A 60 0.21 1.80 2.69
C VAL A 60 -0.72 2.96 2.35
N ALA A 61 -0.74 3.41 1.09
CA ALA A 61 -1.65 4.47 0.65
C ALA A 61 -3.13 4.09 0.88
N GLN A 62 -3.51 2.86 0.52
CA GLN A 62 -4.87 2.34 0.75
C GLN A 62 -5.19 2.20 2.24
N ALA A 63 -4.25 1.73 3.06
CA ALA A 63 -4.43 1.65 4.51
C ALA A 63 -4.62 3.04 5.14
N VAL A 64 -3.87 4.06 4.68
CA VAL A 64 -4.06 5.45 5.12
C VAL A 64 -5.42 5.99 4.70
N MET A 65 -5.87 5.69 3.48
CA MET A 65 -7.21 6.06 3.00
C MET A 65 -8.31 5.44 3.86
N ILE A 66 -8.24 4.14 4.15
CA ILE A 66 -9.16 3.45 5.07
C ILE A 66 -9.11 4.08 6.47
N ALA A 67 -7.91 4.29 7.03
CA ALA A 67 -7.73 4.87 8.35
C ALA A 67 -8.29 6.29 8.46
N ARG A 68 -8.39 7.02 7.35
CA ARG A 68 -8.96 8.36 7.28
C ARG A 68 -10.41 8.38 6.81
N ASN A 69 -11.01 7.23 6.51
CA ASN A 69 -12.31 7.10 5.86
C ASN A 69 -12.43 7.99 4.61
N LEU A 70 -11.50 7.82 3.68
CA LEU A 70 -11.37 8.62 2.47
C LEU A 70 -11.20 7.69 1.26
N THR A 71 -11.94 7.96 0.19
CA THR A 71 -11.79 7.23 -1.07
C THR A 71 -10.62 7.78 -1.90
N THR A 72 -10.12 7.00 -2.85
CA THR A 72 -9.07 7.46 -3.78
C THR A 72 -9.53 8.67 -4.61
N ASN A 73 -10.81 8.71 -5.01
CA ASN A 73 -11.36 9.83 -5.76
C ASN A 73 -11.37 11.11 -4.91
N GLU A 74 -11.73 11.02 -3.64
CA GLU A 74 -11.71 12.15 -2.72
C GLU A 74 -10.29 12.63 -2.42
N ALA A 75 -9.33 11.71 -2.24
CA ALA A 75 -7.93 12.06 -2.04
C ALA A 75 -7.34 12.79 -3.26
N ALA A 76 -7.64 12.31 -4.47
CA ALA A 76 -7.15 12.89 -5.72
C ALA A 76 -7.83 14.23 -6.05
N ASN A 77 -9.11 14.37 -5.71
CA ASN A 77 -9.94 15.49 -6.14
C ASN A 77 -10.47 16.33 -4.97
N GLN A 78 -9.74 16.35 -3.86
CA GLN A 78 -10.10 17.06 -2.62
C GLN A 78 -10.39 18.56 -2.82
N SER A 79 -9.80 19.19 -3.85
CA SER A 79 -10.01 20.60 -4.14
C SER A 79 -11.39 20.89 -4.74
N ARG A 80 -12.04 19.90 -5.37
CA ARG A 80 -13.38 20.03 -5.95
C ARG A 80 -14.49 19.80 -4.92
N TYR A 81 -14.23 18.98 -3.91
CA TYR A 81 -15.19 18.64 -2.87
C TYR A 81 -15.15 19.68 -1.75
N THR A 82 -16.06 20.64 -1.80
CA THR A 82 -16.16 21.73 -0.81
C THR A 82 -16.49 21.22 0.60
N TYR A 83 -17.14 20.07 0.75
CA TYR A 83 -17.40 19.43 2.04
C TYR A 83 -16.13 18.90 2.74
N LEU A 84 -15.04 18.71 1.99
CA LEU A 84 -13.72 18.37 2.54
C LEU A 84 -12.95 19.60 3.01
N ARG A 85 -13.53 20.80 2.94
CA ARG A 85 -12.97 22.03 3.49
C ARG A 85 -13.70 22.42 4.76
N GLY A 86 -12.96 22.58 5.84
CA GLY A 86 -13.46 23.08 7.11
C GLY A 86 -13.80 24.57 7.04
N PRO A 87 -14.46 25.11 8.09
CA PRO A 87 -14.78 26.53 8.23
C PRO A 87 -13.58 27.48 8.07
N ASP A 88 -12.39 26.98 8.38
CA ASP A 88 -11.09 27.66 8.27
C ASP A 88 -10.44 27.55 6.88
N GLY A 89 -11.14 26.94 5.91
CA GLY A 89 -10.64 26.66 4.57
C GLY A 89 -9.62 25.52 4.48
N ARG A 90 -9.27 24.87 5.61
CA ARG A 90 -8.32 23.74 5.63
C ARG A 90 -9.00 22.43 5.27
N PHE A 91 -8.22 21.45 4.84
CA PHE A 91 -8.73 20.10 4.63
C PHE A 91 -9.28 19.50 5.93
N ARG A 92 -10.53 19.07 5.91
CA ARG A 92 -11.23 18.43 7.03
C ARG A 92 -12.15 17.35 6.47
N ASN A 93 -11.90 16.09 6.84
CA ASN A 93 -12.79 15.00 6.44
C ASN A 93 -13.95 14.82 7.45
N PRO A 94 -15.23 14.99 7.04
CA PRO A 94 -16.39 14.67 7.85
C PRO A 94 -16.52 13.23 8.31
N TYR A 95 -16.14 12.32 7.44
CA TYR A 95 -16.38 10.90 7.64
C TYR A 95 -15.32 10.27 8.53
N ASN A 96 -14.26 11.00 8.88
CA ASN A 96 -13.18 10.50 9.72
C ASN A 96 -13.58 10.47 11.20
N GLN A 97 -13.82 9.27 11.74
CA GLN A 97 -14.16 9.04 13.16
C GLN A 97 -12.95 8.63 14.01
N GLY A 98 -11.74 8.72 13.47
CA GLY A 98 -10.50 8.24 14.07
C GLY A 98 -10.07 6.89 13.51
N TRP A 99 -8.75 6.68 13.41
CA TRP A 99 -8.17 5.57 12.66
C TRP A 99 -8.64 4.18 13.15
N GLN A 100 -8.77 3.99 14.46
CA GLN A 100 -9.23 2.71 15.03
C GLN A 100 -10.65 2.38 14.62
N LYS A 101 -11.57 3.36 14.72
CA LYS A 101 -12.98 3.18 14.38
C LYS A 101 -13.16 2.98 12.88
N ASN A 102 -12.49 3.80 12.07
CA ASN A 102 -12.56 3.68 10.61
C ASN A 102 -12.02 2.31 10.14
N CYS A 103 -10.88 1.87 10.66
CA CYS A 103 -10.32 0.56 10.32
C CYS A 103 -11.21 -0.59 10.81
N ALA A 104 -11.68 -0.56 12.06
CA ALA A 104 -12.55 -1.60 12.60
C ALA A 104 -13.85 -1.70 11.79
N TYR A 105 -14.46 -0.56 11.46
CA TYR A 105 -15.66 -0.50 10.65
C TYR A 105 -15.41 -1.06 9.25
N PHE A 106 -14.33 -0.65 8.58
CA PHE A 106 -13.97 -1.19 7.26
C PHE A 106 -13.76 -2.70 7.29
N LEU A 107 -13.09 -3.24 8.31
CA LEU A 107 -12.84 -4.67 8.43
C LEU A 107 -14.11 -5.50 8.71
N VAL A 108 -15.12 -4.92 9.37
CA VAL A 108 -16.38 -5.60 9.71
C VAL A 108 -17.44 -5.42 8.63
N ASN A 109 -17.61 -4.20 8.12
CA ASN A 109 -18.69 -3.81 7.23
C ASN A 109 -18.27 -3.65 5.75
N GLY A 110 -16.97 -3.48 5.48
CA GLY A 110 -16.43 -3.34 4.13
C GLY A 110 -16.58 -1.95 3.49
N TYR A 111 -17.70 -1.25 3.73
CA TYR A 111 -17.93 0.11 3.22
C TYR A 111 -18.93 0.87 4.11
N ASN A 112 -18.94 2.19 3.99
CA ASN A 112 -19.87 3.09 4.68
C ASN A 112 -20.85 3.72 3.68
N ASN A 113 -22.12 3.89 4.08
CA ASN A 113 -23.12 4.63 3.29
C ASN A 113 -23.05 6.11 3.68
N ASP A 114 -22.13 6.82 3.04
CA ASP A 114 -21.91 8.26 3.24
C ASP A 114 -22.80 9.08 2.28
N GLU A 115 -24.12 8.80 2.25
CA GLU A 115 -25.06 9.40 1.29
C GLU A 115 -25.29 10.91 1.50
N GLU A 116 -25.04 11.42 2.71
CA GLU A 116 -25.13 12.85 3.03
C GLU A 116 -23.81 13.39 3.62
N ALA A 117 -23.45 14.61 3.21
CA ALA A 117 -22.34 15.33 3.83
C ALA A 117 -22.69 15.66 5.29
N ALA A 118 -21.86 15.19 6.23
CA ALA A 118 -22.12 15.33 7.66
C ALA A 118 -22.14 16.79 8.17
N TRP A 119 -21.75 17.77 7.33
CA TRP A 119 -21.89 19.19 7.64
C TRP A 119 -22.10 20.05 6.38
N PRO A 120 -22.76 21.22 6.54
CA PRO A 120 -22.98 22.16 5.45
C PRO A 120 -21.65 22.64 4.87
N THR A 121 -21.63 22.78 3.54
CA THR A 121 -20.46 23.30 2.83
C THR A 121 -20.22 24.76 3.22
N LEU A 122 -18.97 25.23 3.12
CA LEU A 122 -18.60 26.63 3.41
C LEU A 122 -19.54 27.68 2.76
N GLN A 123 -20.14 27.39 1.61
CA GLN A 123 -21.11 28.27 0.95
C GLN A 123 -22.46 28.37 1.69
N GLN A 124 -22.88 27.32 2.38
CA GLN A 124 -24.14 27.28 3.14
C GLN A 124 -24.03 27.89 4.53
N THR A 125 -22.80 28.08 5.06
CA THR A 125 -22.56 28.67 6.39
C THR A 125 -22.33 30.20 6.36
N VAL A 126 -22.29 30.81 5.18
CA VAL A 126 -22.03 32.25 4.97
C VAL A 126 -23.32 33.01 4.58
N GLU A 127 -24.45 32.31 4.47
CA GLU A 127 -25.81 32.90 4.41
C GLU A 127 -26.42 33.02 5.81
#